data_AF-A0A3L7J4H6-F1
#
_entry.id   AF-A0A3L7J4H6-F1
#
_cell.length_a   1.000
_cell.length_b   1.000
_cell.length_c   1.000
_cell.angle_alpha   90.00
_cell.angle_beta   90.00
_cell.angle_gamma   90.00
#
_symmetry.space_group_name_H-M   'P 1'
#
loop_
_entity.id
_entity.type
_entity.pdbx_description
1 polymer ?
#
loop_
_entity_poly.entity_id
_entity_poly.type
_entity_poly.pdbx_seq_one_letter_code
_entity_poly.pdbx_strand_id
1 'polypeptide(L)'
;METLPPDLTAEQYRALKKSAGGYWGIQFVACTLFVLLGIAGVVAAWGYGIGFTGGDAAAGDGLLSLITAAAFGACIVYLLTVYRKNTGLGRLRYAWVLRQTGLVNAGNVRNPVKDVRAMSLAQKASQGELTHDELAALQALDPNFPFPWRIPPR
;
A
#
# COMPACT_ATOMS: atom_id res chain seq x y z
N MET A 1 10.92 20.97 -11.51
CA MET A 1 10.78 20.01 -12.62
C MET A 1 11.50 18.75 -12.23
N GLU A 2 10.77 17.66 -12.00
CA GLU A 2 11.37 16.35 -11.68
C GLU A 2 11.97 15.80 -12.98
N THR A 3 13.30 15.70 -13.04
CA THR A 3 14.00 15.27 -14.26
C THR A 3 13.68 13.81 -14.55
N LEU A 4 13.34 13.52 -15.80
CA LEU A 4 13.02 12.17 -16.24
C LEU A 4 14.25 11.26 -15.97
N PRO A 5 14.07 10.06 -15.40
CA PRO A 5 15.18 9.10 -15.31
C PRO A 5 15.73 8.82 -16.71
N PRO A 6 17.06 8.87 -16.91
CA PRO A 6 17.67 8.76 -18.24
C PRO A 6 17.41 7.41 -18.93
N ASP A 7 16.98 6.41 -18.15
CA ASP A 7 16.88 5.02 -18.59
C ASP A 7 15.42 4.58 -18.86
N LEU A 8 14.43 5.47 -18.69
CA LEU A 8 13.01 5.18 -18.89
C LEU A 8 12.42 5.95 -20.07
N THR A 9 11.63 5.27 -20.91
CA THR A 9 10.84 5.96 -21.93
C THR A 9 9.73 6.79 -21.28
N ALA A 10 9.29 7.85 -21.96
CA ALA A 10 8.19 8.70 -21.48
C ALA A 10 6.87 7.93 -21.25
N GLU A 11 6.68 6.81 -21.93
CA GLU A 11 5.55 5.90 -21.75
C GLU A 11 5.71 5.06 -20.47
N GLN A 12 6.88 4.46 -20.26
CA GLN A 12 7.18 3.68 -19.06
C GLN A 12 7.09 4.56 -17.79
N TYR A 13 7.59 5.80 -17.87
CA TYR A 13 7.46 6.77 -16.78
C TYR A 13 5.99 7.10 -16.46
N ARG A 14 5.16 7.34 -17.49
CA ARG A 14 3.72 7.57 -17.30
C ARG A 14 3.02 6.35 -16.70
N ALA A 15 3.34 5.14 -17.16
CA ALA A 15 2.79 3.91 -16.62
C ALA A 15 3.14 3.72 -15.14
N LEU A 16 4.41 3.97 -14.75
CA LEU A 16 4.84 3.93 -13.35
C LEU A 16 4.14 4.96 -12.50
N LYS A 17 4.05 6.21 -12.98
CA LYS A 17 3.37 7.28 -12.26
C LYS A 17 1.89 6.96 -12.03
N LYS A 18 1.21 6.38 -13.04
CA LYS A 18 -0.17 5.90 -12.95
C LYS A 18 -0.30 4.74 -11.96
N SER A 19 0.60 3.75 -12.02
CA SER A 19 0.62 2.60 -11.10
C SER A 19 0.87 3.03 -9.66
N ALA A 20 1.82 3.95 -9.44
CA ALA A 20 2.11 4.52 -8.13
C ALA A 20 0.89 5.26 -7.58
N GLY A 21 0.31 6.18 -8.35
CA GLY A 21 -0.88 6.92 -7.95
C GLY A 21 -2.08 6.02 -7.67
N GLY A 22 -2.32 5.02 -8.53
CA GLY A 22 -3.41 4.06 -8.38
C GLY A 22 -3.28 3.21 -7.12
N TYR A 23 -2.10 2.67 -6.82
CA TYR A 23 -1.89 1.87 -5.63
C TYR A 23 -2.13 2.67 -4.34
N TRP A 24 -1.47 3.83 -4.20
CA TRP A 24 -1.64 4.67 -3.02
C TRP A 24 -3.10 5.12 -2.88
N GLY A 25 -3.75 5.50 -3.98
CA GLY A 25 -5.16 5.85 -4.00
C GLY A 25 -6.06 4.72 -3.49
N ILE A 26 -5.88 3.49 -3.98
CA ILE A 26 -6.67 2.33 -3.54
C ILE A 26 -6.45 2.04 -2.05
N GLN A 27 -5.20 2.12 -1.56
CA GLN A 27 -4.90 1.89 -0.14
C GLN A 27 -5.55 2.93 0.78
N PHE A 28 -5.50 4.21 0.41
CA PHE A 28 -6.18 5.28 1.16
C PHE A 28 -7.69 5.12 1.12
N VAL A 29 -8.27 4.80 -0.05
CA VAL A 29 -9.72 4.59 -0.20
C VAL A 29 -10.18 3.41 0.64
N ALA A 30 -9.51 2.26 0.54
CA ALA A 30 -9.86 1.06 1.30
C ALA A 30 -9.80 1.33 2.81
N CYS A 31 -8.69 1.89 3.31
CA CYS A 31 -8.57 2.17 4.74
C CYS A 31 -9.60 3.20 5.22
N THR A 32 -9.86 4.26 4.44
CA THR A 32 -10.87 5.27 4.79
C THR A 32 -12.27 4.65 4.85
N LEU A 33 -12.64 3.81 3.89
CA LEU A 33 -13.92 3.11 3.90
C LEU A 33 -14.07 2.23 5.15
N PHE A 34 -13.05 1.46 5.52
CA PHE A 34 -13.10 0.62 6.72
C PHE A 34 -13.17 1.44 8.02
N VAL A 35 -12.48 2.59 8.09
CA VAL A 35 -12.64 3.51 9.22
C VAL A 35 -14.07 4.05 9.30
N LEU A 36 -14.64 4.50 8.18
CA LEU A 36 -15.99 5.04 8.14
C LEU A 36 -17.04 3.98 8.50
N LEU A 37 -16.88 2.74 8.02
CA LEU A 37 -17.73 1.62 8.40
C LEU A 37 -17.61 1.28 9.89
N GLY A 38 -16.39 1.29 10.43
CA GLY A 38 -16.16 1.09 11.87
C GLY A 38 -16.81 2.19 12.71
N ILE A 39 -16.67 3.45 12.32
CA ILE A 39 -17.32 4.60 12.99
C ILE A 39 -18.85 4.49 12.88
N ALA A 40 -19.38 4.18 11.70
CA ALA A 40 -20.81 4.00 11.49
C ALA A 40 -21.36 2.84 12.34
N GLY A 41 -20.60 1.74 12.47
CA GLY A 41 -20.92 0.63 13.36
C GLY A 41 -20.93 1.05 14.83
N VAL A 42 -19.96 1.85 15.28
CA VAL A 42 -19.96 2.44 16.63
C VAL A 42 -21.19 3.32 16.82
N VAL A 43 -21.47 4.25 15.91
CA VAL A 43 -22.62 5.17 16.01
C VAL A 43 -23.95 4.42 15.98
N ALA A 44 -24.09 3.39 15.15
CA ALA A 44 -25.29 2.57 15.07
C ALA A 44 -25.49 1.73 16.35
N ALA A 45 -24.41 1.15 16.90
CA ALA A 45 -24.46 0.43 18.17
C ALA A 45 -24.70 1.36 19.37
N TRP A 46 -24.32 2.64 19.26
CA TRP A 46 -24.42 3.67 20.30
C TRP A 46 -25.56 4.66 20.04
N GLY A 47 -26.49 4.32 19.13
CA GLY A 47 -27.58 5.17 18.63
C GLY A 47 -28.62 5.60 19.67
N TYR A 48 -28.44 5.24 20.93
CA TYR A 48 -29.12 5.83 22.09
C TYR A 48 -28.04 6.17 23.13
N GLY A 49 -27.89 7.46 23.44
CA GLY A 49 -26.75 7.99 24.20
C GLY A 49 -26.42 7.23 25.48
N ILE A 50 -25.11 7.14 25.80
CA ILE A 50 -24.51 6.58 27.04
C ILE A 50 -25.44 5.57 27.74
N GLY A 51 -25.78 4.49 27.04
CA GLY A 51 -26.71 3.48 27.53
C GLY A 51 -26.24 2.12 27.04
N PHE A 52 -25.99 1.24 27.99
CA PHE A 52 -25.77 -0.18 27.73
C PHE A 52 -26.88 -0.69 26.81
N THR A 53 -26.47 -1.40 25.76
CA THR A 53 -27.26 -2.22 24.84
C THR A 53 -28.68 -2.54 25.34
N GLY A 54 -29.71 -2.19 24.55
CA GLY A 54 -31.00 -2.86 24.66
C GLY A 54 -30.82 -4.37 24.57
N GLY A 55 -31.62 -5.14 25.31
CA GLY A 55 -31.38 -6.56 25.65
C GLY A 55 -31.17 -7.54 24.50
N ASP A 56 -31.35 -7.12 23.25
CA ASP A 56 -31.22 -7.93 22.03
C ASP A 56 -29.98 -7.61 21.19
N ALA A 57 -29.19 -6.58 21.53
CA ALA A 57 -27.93 -6.31 20.82
C ALA A 57 -26.84 -7.26 21.30
N ALA A 58 -26.19 -7.96 20.36
CA ALA A 58 -25.08 -8.86 20.68
C ALA A 58 -24.00 -8.09 21.45
N ALA A 59 -23.80 -8.48 22.71
CA ALA A 59 -22.83 -7.85 23.59
C ALA A 59 -21.43 -7.93 22.95
N GLY A 60 -20.91 -6.81 22.43
CA GLY A 60 -19.58 -6.73 21.82
C GLY A 60 -19.51 -6.01 20.47
N ASP A 61 -20.62 -5.83 19.75
CA ASP A 61 -20.60 -5.24 18.40
C ASP A 61 -20.03 -3.82 18.36
N GLY A 62 -20.37 -2.99 19.34
CA GLY A 62 -19.82 -1.64 19.47
C GLY A 62 -18.31 -1.64 19.76
N LEU A 63 -17.82 -2.59 20.55
CA LEU A 63 -16.40 -2.72 20.88
C LEU A 63 -15.60 -3.22 19.67
N LEU A 64 -16.12 -4.22 18.94
CA LEU A 64 -15.50 -4.72 17.70
C LEU A 64 -15.44 -3.62 16.63
N SER A 65 -16.50 -2.81 16.50
CA SER A 65 -16.54 -1.67 15.60
C SER A 65 -15.48 -0.61 15.98
N LEU A 66 -15.32 -0.33 17.28
CA LEU A 66 -14.32 0.60 17.79
C LEU A 66 -12.89 0.11 17.53
N ILE A 67 -12.60 -1.17 17.80
CA ILE A 67 -11.29 -1.78 17.54
C ILE A 67 -10.98 -1.74 16.04
N THR A 68 -11.96 -2.02 15.19
CA THR A 68 -11.81 -1.96 13.74
C THR A 68 -11.49 -0.53 13.29
N ALA A 69 -12.26 0.46 13.75
CA ALA A 69 -12.02 1.86 13.43
C ALA A 69 -10.62 2.32 13.89
N ALA A 70 -10.19 1.94 15.09
CA ALA A 70 -8.88 2.27 15.63
C ALA A 70 -7.74 1.61 14.83
N ALA A 71 -7.86 0.33 14.48
CA ALA A 71 -6.86 -0.40 13.72
C ALA A 71 -6.65 0.18 12.31
N PHE A 72 -7.76 0.45 11.59
CA PHE A 72 -7.66 1.07 10.26
C PHE A 72 -7.25 2.55 10.35
N GLY A 73 -7.61 3.27 11.40
CA GLY A 73 -7.12 4.62 11.67
C GLY A 73 -5.60 4.65 11.86
N ALA A 74 -5.04 3.74 12.66
CA ALA A 74 -3.60 3.58 12.82
C ALA A 74 -2.92 3.22 11.48
N CYS A 75 -3.57 2.38 10.65
CA CYS A 75 -3.09 2.06 9.32
C CYS A 75 -3.04 3.29 8.39
N ILE A 76 -4.05 4.18 8.43
CA ILE A 76 -4.03 5.44 7.67
C ILE A 76 -2.87 6.33 8.12
N VAL A 77 -2.65 6.47 9.43
CA VAL A 77 -1.53 7.27 9.97
C VAL A 77 -0.19 6.69 9.51
N TYR A 78 -0.05 5.36 9.55
CA TYR A 78 1.14 4.67 9.05
C TYR A 78 1.35 4.91 7.54
N LEU A 79 0.31 4.72 6.73
CA LEU A 79 0.35 4.96 5.28
C LEU A 79 0.69 6.41 4.95
N LEU A 80 0.12 7.38 5.67
CA LEU A 80 0.48 8.80 5.52
C LEU A 80 1.95 9.04 5.86
N THR A 81 2.45 8.42 6.93
CA THR A 81 3.86 8.54 7.33
C THR A 81 4.79 8.01 6.26
N VAL A 82 4.51 6.83 5.72
CA VAL A 82 5.29 6.22 4.63
C VAL A 82 5.16 7.05 3.35
N TYR A 83 3.96 7.50 3.00
CA TYR A 83 3.70 8.32 1.82
C TYR A 83 4.42 9.67 1.88
N ARG A 84 4.51 10.29 3.06
CA ARG A 84 5.25 11.55 3.25
C ARG A 84 6.77 11.33 3.21
N LYS A 85 7.27 10.20 3.71
CA LYS A 85 8.70 9.86 3.66
C LYS A 85 9.18 9.51 2.26
N ASN A 86 8.34 8.85 1.46
CA ASN A 86 8.66 8.50 0.09
C ASN A 86 8.22 9.62 -0.85
N THR A 87 9.10 10.56 -1.22
CA THR A 87 8.83 11.58 -2.25
C THR A 87 9.61 11.28 -3.54
N GLY A 88 9.03 11.64 -4.68
CA GLY A 88 9.61 11.46 -6.01
C GLY A 88 10.04 10.03 -6.34
N LEU A 89 11.35 9.81 -6.45
CA LEU A 89 11.97 8.56 -6.89
C LEU A 89 11.64 7.35 -6.02
N GLY A 90 11.52 7.54 -4.71
CA GLY A 90 11.16 6.46 -3.79
C GLY A 90 9.78 5.87 -4.11
N ARG A 91 8.83 6.70 -4.56
CA ARG A 91 7.49 6.24 -4.97
C ARG A 91 7.52 5.43 -6.25
N LEU A 92 8.39 5.81 -7.20
CA LEU A 92 8.54 5.09 -8.46
C LEU A 92 9.18 3.72 -8.22
N ARG A 93 10.22 3.64 -7.38
CA ARG A 93 10.83 2.36 -6.99
C ARG A 93 9.86 1.44 -6.26
N TYR A 94 9.10 2.00 -5.31
CA TYR A 94 8.05 1.27 -4.60
C TYR A 94 6.99 0.70 -5.56
N ALA A 95 6.47 1.54 -6.47
CA ALA A 95 5.47 1.13 -7.45
C ALA A 95 6.00 0.12 -8.47
N TRP A 96 7.28 0.24 -8.86
CA TRP A 96 7.93 -0.72 -9.73
C TRP A 96 7.93 -2.12 -9.10
N VAL A 97 8.37 -2.25 -7.83
CA VAL A 97 8.37 -3.55 -7.14
C VAL A 97 6.97 -4.15 -7.03
N LEU A 98 5.97 -3.32 -6.69
CA LEU A 98 4.59 -3.80 -6.62
C LEU A 98 4.05 -4.25 -7.97
N ARG A 99 4.43 -3.60 -9.07
CA ARG A 99 4.08 -4.07 -10.40
C ARG A 99 4.75 -5.40 -10.70
N GLN A 100 6.06 -5.52 -10.45
CA GLN A 100 6.82 -6.76 -10.72
C GLN A 100 6.24 -7.94 -9.92
N THR A 101 5.97 -7.74 -8.64
CA THR A 101 5.34 -8.75 -7.77
C THR A 101 3.87 -8.98 -8.12
N GLY A 102 3.16 -7.95 -8.59
CA GLY A 102 1.80 -8.04 -9.11
C GLY A 102 1.67 -8.92 -10.35
N LEU A 103 2.67 -8.91 -11.24
CA LEU A 103 2.74 -9.82 -12.39
C LEU A 103 2.85 -11.29 -11.95
N VAL A 104 3.61 -11.57 -10.88
CA VAL A 104 3.73 -12.92 -10.29
C VAL A 104 2.44 -13.36 -9.60
N ASN A 105 1.66 -12.40 -9.10
CA ASN A 105 0.40 -12.65 -8.41
C ASN A 105 -0.82 -12.60 -9.35
N ALA A 106 -0.66 -12.22 -10.62
CA ALA A 106 -1.72 -12.19 -11.63
C ALA A 106 -2.18 -13.62 -11.97
N GLY A 107 -3.11 -14.14 -11.18
CA GLY A 107 -3.65 -15.50 -11.31
C GLY A 107 -3.67 -16.29 -9.99
N ASN A 108 -3.05 -15.80 -8.92
CA ASN A 108 -3.11 -16.44 -7.60
C ASN A 108 -4.22 -15.84 -6.73
N VAL A 109 -4.93 -16.71 -6.00
CA VAL A 109 -5.76 -16.32 -4.85
C VAL A 109 -4.89 -15.49 -3.89
N ARG A 110 -5.41 -14.34 -3.42
CA ARG A 110 -4.70 -13.42 -2.51
C ARG A 110 -3.99 -14.21 -1.41
N ASN A 111 -2.67 -14.15 -1.38
CA ASN A 111 -1.86 -14.80 -0.37
C ASN A 111 -1.23 -13.73 0.53
N PRO A 112 -1.73 -13.58 1.78
CA PRO A 112 -1.31 -12.48 2.65
C PRO A 112 0.19 -12.51 2.96
N VAL A 113 0.83 -13.69 2.97
CA VAL A 113 2.28 -13.80 3.20
C VAL A 113 3.07 -13.25 2.02
N LYS A 114 2.62 -13.52 0.79
CA LYS A 114 3.25 -12.98 -0.43
C LYS A 114 3.06 -11.47 -0.52
N ASP A 115 1.89 -10.97 -0.13
CA ASP A 115 1.57 -9.55 -0.13
C ASP A 115 2.45 -8.78 0.87
N VAL A 116 2.64 -9.31 2.09
CA VAL A 116 3.55 -8.72 3.09
C VAL A 116 4.99 -8.68 2.57
N ARG A 117 5.46 -9.76 1.94
CA ARG A 117 6.81 -9.81 1.37
C ARG A 117 6.98 -8.79 0.24
N ALA A 118 5.99 -8.68 -0.64
CA ALA A 118 5.97 -7.69 -1.72
C ALA A 118 6.03 -6.25 -1.17
N MET A 119 5.25 -5.95 -0.12
CA MET A 119 5.28 -4.65 0.56
C MET A 119 6.64 -4.38 1.22
N SER A 120 7.26 -5.39 1.85
CA SER A 120 8.59 -5.24 2.47
C SER A 120 9.68 -4.94 1.42
N LEU A 121 9.63 -5.62 0.27
CA LEU A 121 10.57 -5.39 -0.84
C LEU A 121 10.34 -4.01 -1.44
N ALA A 122 9.08 -3.59 -1.60
CA ALA A 122 8.75 -2.27 -2.10
C ALA A 122 9.25 -1.17 -1.14
N GLN A 123 9.18 -1.40 0.17
CA GLN A 123 9.71 -0.48 1.18
C GLN A 123 11.24 -0.38 1.11
N LYS A 124 11.96 -1.51 1.02
CA LYS A 124 13.41 -1.49 0.77
C LYS A 124 13.75 -0.73 -0.51
N ALA A 125 12.96 -0.93 -1.57
CA ALA A 125 13.17 -0.28 -2.85
C ALA A 125 13.01 1.24 -2.75
N SER A 126 12.00 1.71 -2.02
CA SER A 126 11.75 3.13 -1.83
C SER A 126 12.89 3.81 -1.08
N GLN A 127 13.55 3.07 -0.18
CA GLN A 127 14.73 3.51 0.59
C GLN A 127 16.05 3.33 -0.18
N GLY A 128 16.05 2.61 -1.30
CA GLY A 128 17.27 2.31 -2.07
C GLY A 128 18.13 1.19 -1.47
N GLU A 129 17.55 0.37 -0.59
CA GLU A 129 18.24 -0.70 0.15
C GLU A 129 18.12 -2.08 -0.54
N LEU A 130 17.71 -2.12 -1.81
CA LEU A 130 17.61 -3.39 -2.53
C LEU A 130 19.00 -3.98 -2.78
N THR A 131 19.16 -5.26 -2.48
CA THR A 131 20.37 -6.00 -2.87
C THR A 131 20.40 -6.20 -4.39
N HIS A 132 21.59 -6.42 -4.95
CA HIS A 132 21.74 -6.69 -6.38
C HIS A 132 20.98 -7.96 -6.79
N ASP A 133 21.02 -9.00 -5.96
CA ASP A 133 20.32 -10.26 -6.22
C ASP A 133 18.79 -10.10 -6.19
N GLU A 134 18.25 -9.36 -5.21
CA GLU A 134 16.82 -9.03 -5.15
C GLU A 134 16.39 -8.23 -6.38
N LEU A 135 17.23 -7.29 -6.83
CA LEU A 135 16.92 -6.45 -7.98
C LEU A 135 16.97 -7.26 -9.28
N ALA A 136 18.00 -8.09 -9.45
CA ALA A 136 18.13 -8.97 -10.60
C ALA A 136 16.96 -9.95 -10.68
N ALA A 137 16.56 -10.53 -9.54
CA ALA A 137 15.41 -11.42 -9.46
C ALA A 137 14.10 -10.71 -9.85
N LEU A 138 13.87 -9.48 -9.38
CA LEU A 138 12.69 -8.70 -9.75
C LEU A 138 12.72 -8.23 -11.21
N GLN A 139 13.90 -7.87 -11.73
CA GLN A 139 14.08 -7.43 -13.11
C GLN A 139 13.88 -8.59 -14.10
N ALA A 140 14.19 -9.82 -13.69
CA ALA A 140 13.94 -11.02 -14.48
C ALA A 140 12.44 -11.32 -14.68
N LEU A 141 11.55 -10.77 -13.84
CA LEU A 141 10.10 -10.99 -13.96
C LEU A 141 9.49 -10.25 -15.16
N ASP A 142 9.88 -9.00 -15.38
CA ASP A 142 9.51 -8.20 -16.56
C ASP A 142 10.77 -7.49 -17.10
N PRO A 143 11.56 -8.16 -17.96
CA PRO A 143 12.78 -7.60 -18.52
C PRO A 143 12.56 -6.34 -19.36
N ASN A 144 11.35 -6.16 -19.91
CA ASN A 144 10.99 -5.02 -20.75
C ASN A 144 10.70 -3.76 -19.93
N PHE A 145 10.67 -3.88 -18.60
CA PHE A 145 10.36 -2.79 -17.70
C PHE A 145 11.52 -2.54 -16.73
N PRO A 146 12.54 -1.78 -17.15
CA PRO A 146 13.76 -1.60 -16.38
C PRO A 146 13.48 -0.87 -15.06
N PHE A 147 14.30 -1.17 -14.05
CA PHE A 147 14.27 -0.46 -12.78
C PHE A 147 14.49 1.05 -13.02
N PRO A 148 13.68 1.93 -12.41
CA PRO A 148 13.65 3.35 -12.73
C PRO A 148 14.94 4.14 -12.45
N TRP A 149 16.04 3.53 -12.00
CA TRP A 149 17.29 4.23 -11.69
C TRP A 149 18.51 3.32 -11.84
N ARG A 150 19.69 3.90 -12.05
CA ARG A 150 20.94 3.12 -11.99
C ARG A 150 21.18 2.62 -10.58
N ILE A 151 21.55 1.34 -10.49
CA ILE A 151 22.12 0.75 -9.28
C ILE A 151 23.37 1.60 -8.97
N PRO A 152 23.51 2.17 -7.76
CA PRO A 152 24.74 2.88 -7.42
C PRO A 152 25.90 1.90 -7.60
N PRO A 153 26.94 2.26 -8.38
CA PRO A 153 28.14 1.44 -8.46
C PRO A 153 28.71 1.30 -7.05
N ARG A 154 29.07 0.06 -6.67
CA ARG A 154 29.81 -0.20 -5.44
C ARG A 154 31.21 0.40 -5.54
#